data_AF-A0A1C0YML3-F1
#
_entry.id   AF-A0A1C0YML3-F1
#
_cell.length_a   1.000
_cell.length_b   1.000
_cell.length_c   1.000
_cell.angle_alpha   90.00
_cell.angle_beta   90.00
_cell.angle_gamma   90.00
#
_symmetry.space_group_name_H-M   'P 1'
#
loop_
_entity.id
_entity.type
_entity.pdbx_description
1 polymer ?
#
loop_
_entity_poly.entity_id
_entity_poly.type
_entity_poly.pdbx_seq_one_letter_code
_entity_poly.pdbx_strand_id
1 'polypeptide(L)'
;MNESLQHVRVLELTRSVAGSYAGGLLAMNGATVHKIVALPADASPFTCAQKKLHETDELMTILLQPFDVVLMDSATDMHTQQFVKRAQKTALHCFLQIGNALEATEEMLQADHGWASLTGKSDDDALIIGGAPASVVIGAHTAFLIGVALYEEIRTPLTIYSEEILVSALEGAATQYVHKRAERRRNGNRHQGLIPMFITKAQQDFIFIGAPTAEKWELLARWAEVENDAYNTDDGRAKNRQVIEQQLAAWARPQLADELFFVGQAFRLPFAKVQTPEQVRACPQLQERGYFKRRIPWKERVLTVQAPVHKPMRKLRILDLTSMWAGPYCSRLFADLGAEVIKIEAPHRPDGIRKEQGSFAPFFQELNRNKKAITLNLQQQEDKVQFEELVRTADILIENFSPRVMENFGYTAAALHAVNPSLHITSLSAFGQTGDYKDYVGYGPTLEAMGGLASITGYGETPWLPGFSVSDFAAGIFGAVATMFALYSAKTRGTVKRIDVSQYEVAVTMLGNALYERAPKQRSLSASSVKTVCGRLVENRTKRGAFFYECAELPEELHEAPTLGAHNTLYKRGETV
;
A
#
# COMPACT_ATOMS: atom_id res chain seq x y z
N MET A 1 14.95 7.81 11.11
CA MET A 1 14.77 6.60 10.26
C MET A 1 14.89 5.42 11.18
N ASN A 2 14.02 4.43 11.00
CA ASN A 2 13.88 3.31 11.92
C ASN A 2 15.02 2.31 11.66
N GLU A 3 15.99 2.19 12.56
CA GLU A 3 17.10 1.22 12.44
C GLU A 3 16.72 -0.14 13.05
N SER A 4 15.44 -0.52 12.88
CA SER A 4 14.84 -1.68 13.55
C SER A 4 15.52 -3.01 13.23
N LEU A 5 16.13 -3.12 12.04
CA LEU A 5 16.72 -4.34 11.49
C LEU A 5 18.23 -4.21 11.25
N GLN A 6 18.92 -3.26 11.88
CA GLN A 6 20.35 -2.96 11.63
C GLN A 6 21.34 -4.15 11.73
N HIS A 7 20.95 -5.28 12.35
CA HIS A 7 21.78 -6.49 12.43
C HIS A 7 21.35 -7.60 11.47
N VAL A 8 20.19 -7.46 10.84
CA VAL A 8 19.66 -8.46 9.94
C VAL A 8 20.40 -8.35 8.62
N ARG A 9 21.05 -9.43 8.23
CA ARG A 9 21.71 -9.59 6.93
C ARG A 9 20.84 -10.42 6.03
N VAL A 10 20.50 -9.86 4.87
CA VAL A 10 19.61 -10.50 3.90
C VAL A 10 20.38 -10.77 2.62
N LEU A 11 20.36 -12.01 2.15
CA LEU A 11 20.72 -12.37 0.78
C LEU A 11 19.43 -12.40 -0.05
N GLU A 12 19.30 -11.48 -1.00
CA GLU A 12 18.14 -11.37 -1.88
C GLU A 12 18.51 -11.85 -3.29
N LEU A 13 17.82 -12.90 -3.73
CA LEU A 13 17.96 -13.52 -5.06
C LEU A 13 16.73 -13.28 -5.94
N THR A 14 15.74 -12.53 -5.43
CA THR A 14 14.47 -12.27 -6.12
C THR A 14 14.65 -11.44 -7.37
N ARG A 15 13.95 -11.82 -8.43
CA ARG A 15 13.91 -11.08 -9.70
C ARG A 15 12.62 -10.28 -9.89
N SER A 16 11.56 -10.67 -9.21
CA SER A 16 10.27 -9.98 -9.28
C SER A 16 10.28 -8.60 -8.61
N VAL A 17 9.31 -7.76 -9.02
CA VAL A 17 9.04 -6.48 -8.36
C VAL A 17 8.60 -6.69 -6.91
N ALA A 18 7.73 -7.67 -6.64
CA ALA A 18 7.23 -7.97 -5.29
C ALA A 18 8.33 -8.42 -4.32
N GLY A 19 9.18 -9.37 -4.73
CA GLY A 19 10.33 -9.81 -3.93
C GLY A 19 11.33 -8.68 -3.71
N SER A 20 11.60 -7.89 -4.75
CA SER A 20 12.43 -6.70 -4.65
C SER A 20 11.82 -5.66 -3.70
N TYR A 21 10.50 -5.54 -3.67
CA TYR A 21 9.80 -4.63 -2.77
C TYR A 21 9.95 -5.09 -1.31
N ALA A 22 9.81 -6.39 -1.03
CA ALA A 22 10.02 -6.97 0.30
C ALA A 22 11.45 -6.70 0.82
N GLY A 23 12.46 -6.97 -0.01
CA GLY A 23 13.85 -6.65 0.33
C GLY A 23 14.09 -5.15 0.50
N GLY A 24 13.37 -4.32 -0.25
CA GLY A 24 13.39 -2.86 -0.11
C GLY A 24 12.89 -2.40 1.26
N LEU A 25 11.76 -2.94 1.72
CA LEU A 25 11.22 -2.65 3.05
C LEU A 25 12.18 -3.08 4.18
N LEU A 26 12.83 -4.24 4.04
CA LEU A 26 13.85 -4.69 4.99
C LEU A 26 15.02 -3.70 5.04
N ALA A 27 15.54 -3.29 3.89
CA ALA A 27 16.63 -2.31 3.79
C ALA A 27 16.24 -0.94 4.36
N MET A 28 15.03 -0.46 4.06
CA MET A 28 14.48 0.80 4.58
C MET A 28 14.35 0.85 6.10
N ASN A 29 14.28 -0.32 6.74
CA ASN A 29 14.23 -0.47 8.19
C ASN A 29 15.59 -0.91 8.79
N GLY A 30 16.68 -0.75 8.03
CA GLY A 30 18.06 -0.90 8.50
C GLY A 30 18.74 -2.23 8.16
N ALA A 31 18.04 -3.20 7.58
CA ALA A 31 18.67 -4.47 7.22
C ALA A 31 19.77 -4.26 6.16
N THR A 32 20.89 -4.98 6.29
CA THR A 32 21.90 -5.01 5.22
C THR A 32 21.47 -6.02 4.17
N VAL A 33 20.90 -5.52 3.07
CA VAL A 33 20.41 -6.35 1.97
C VAL A 33 21.42 -6.43 0.84
N HIS A 34 21.93 -7.63 0.59
CA HIS A 34 22.77 -7.98 -0.56
C HIS A 34 21.87 -8.56 -1.65
N LYS A 35 21.61 -7.79 -2.69
CA LYS A 35 20.78 -8.22 -3.84
C LYS A 35 21.68 -8.67 -4.97
N ILE A 36 21.45 -9.89 -5.43
CA ILE A 36 22.07 -10.41 -6.65
C ILE A 36 21.23 -9.95 -7.85
N VAL A 37 21.88 -9.34 -8.82
CA VAL A 37 21.28 -8.88 -10.07
C VAL A 37 22.05 -9.44 -11.26
N ALA A 38 21.40 -9.52 -12.43
CA ALA A 38 22.08 -9.89 -13.66
C ALA A 38 23.09 -8.78 -14.04
N LEU A 39 22.61 -7.54 -14.12
CA LEU A 39 23.43 -6.34 -14.32
C LEU A 39 22.93 -5.20 -13.41
N PRO A 40 23.81 -4.35 -12.84
CA PRO A 40 23.39 -3.24 -11.97
C PRO A 40 22.51 -2.20 -12.66
N ALA A 41 22.65 -2.03 -13.98
CA ALA A 41 21.86 -1.08 -14.78
C ALA A 41 20.37 -1.46 -14.86
N ASP A 42 20.04 -2.73 -14.71
CA ASP A 42 18.66 -3.24 -14.78
C ASP A 42 17.92 -3.12 -13.44
N ALA A 43 18.61 -2.69 -12.38
CA ALA A 43 18.04 -2.56 -11.05
C ALA A 43 17.09 -1.35 -10.98
N SER A 44 15.85 -1.59 -10.55
CA SER A 44 14.87 -0.51 -10.35
C SER A 44 15.41 0.52 -9.33
N PRO A 45 15.45 1.82 -9.68
CA PRO A 45 15.87 2.86 -8.75
C PRO A 45 14.91 3.02 -7.57
N PHE A 46 13.68 2.52 -7.68
CA PHE A 46 12.69 2.55 -6.61
C PHE A 46 12.91 1.42 -5.60
N THR A 47 12.96 0.16 -6.05
CA THR A 47 13.04 -1.00 -5.13
C THR A 47 14.47 -1.32 -4.68
N CYS A 48 15.49 -0.76 -5.33
CA CYS A 48 16.89 -1.09 -5.06
C CYS A 48 17.74 0.04 -4.44
N ALA A 49 17.18 1.24 -4.22
CA ALA A 49 17.92 2.44 -3.80
C ALA A 49 18.82 2.26 -2.55
N GLN A 50 18.48 1.32 -1.67
CA GLN A 50 19.12 1.12 -0.36
C GLN A 50 19.82 -0.25 -0.22
N LYS A 51 19.97 -0.99 -1.32
CA LYS A 51 20.57 -2.32 -1.32
C LYS A 51 22.02 -2.28 -1.78
N LYS A 52 22.80 -3.26 -1.33
CA LYS A 52 24.11 -3.57 -1.91
C LYS A 52 23.86 -4.48 -3.11
N LEU A 53 24.09 -3.96 -4.31
CA LEU A 53 23.92 -4.72 -5.55
C LEU A 53 25.20 -5.47 -5.85
N HIS A 54 25.06 -6.73 -6.27
CA HIS A 54 26.15 -7.59 -6.71
C HIS A 54 25.74 -8.31 -7.98
N GLU A 55 26.70 -8.54 -8.86
CA GLU A 55 26.49 -9.30 -10.08
C GLU A 55 26.39 -10.80 -9.80
N THR A 56 25.81 -11.55 -10.73
CA THR A 56 25.55 -12.99 -10.53
C THR A 56 26.84 -13.79 -10.31
N ASP A 57 27.94 -13.40 -10.96
CA ASP A 57 29.23 -14.07 -10.82
C ASP A 57 29.88 -13.86 -9.44
N GLU A 58 29.44 -12.85 -8.68
CA GLU A 58 29.91 -12.59 -7.31
C GLU A 58 29.22 -13.48 -6.26
N LEU A 59 28.17 -14.22 -6.63
CA LEU A 59 27.35 -15.02 -5.71
C LEU A 59 28.19 -15.98 -4.86
N MET A 60 29.15 -16.67 -5.48
CA MET A 60 30.00 -17.64 -4.78
C MET A 60 30.82 -17.01 -3.67
N THR A 61 31.36 -15.81 -3.91
CA THR A 61 32.15 -15.05 -2.94
C THR A 61 31.25 -14.51 -1.82
N ILE A 62 30.04 -14.05 -2.16
CA ILE A 62 29.08 -13.51 -1.20
C ILE A 62 28.59 -14.59 -0.24
N LEU A 63 28.37 -15.81 -0.73
CA LEU A 63 27.92 -16.95 0.07
C LEU A 63 28.91 -17.40 1.16
N LEU A 64 30.16 -16.91 1.14
CA LEU A 64 31.10 -17.10 2.24
C LEU A 64 30.73 -16.30 3.50
N GLN A 65 29.83 -15.32 3.37
CA GLN A 65 29.36 -14.49 4.47
C GLN A 65 28.11 -15.13 5.12
N PRO A 66 27.90 -14.97 6.44
CA PRO A 66 26.69 -15.45 7.09
C PRO A 66 25.51 -14.49 6.82
N PHE A 67 24.35 -15.08 6.51
CA PHE A 67 23.09 -14.36 6.37
C PHE A 67 22.05 -14.85 7.39
N ASP A 68 21.20 -13.94 7.84
CA ASP A 68 20.06 -14.25 8.72
C ASP A 68 18.84 -14.70 7.91
N VAL A 69 18.66 -14.10 6.73
CA VAL A 69 17.54 -14.36 5.82
C VAL A 69 18.07 -14.56 4.41
N VAL A 70 17.57 -15.59 3.73
CA VAL A 70 17.69 -15.77 2.28
C VAL A 70 16.31 -15.57 1.68
N LEU A 71 16.16 -14.59 0.81
CA LEU A 71 14.92 -14.26 0.12
C LEU A 71 15.03 -14.65 -1.36
N MET A 72 14.19 -15.58 -1.79
CA MET A 72 14.09 -16.11 -3.15
C MET A 72 12.65 -16.00 -3.64
N ASP A 73 12.45 -16.04 -4.96
CA ASP A 73 11.11 -16.12 -5.57
C ASP A 73 11.06 -17.20 -6.67
N SER A 74 9.86 -17.44 -7.22
CA SER A 74 9.62 -18.41 -8.29
C SER A 74 10.44 -18.17 -9.56
N ALA A 75 10.99 -16.97 -9.76
CA ALA A 75 11.88 -16.64 -10.87
C ALA A 75 13.36 -17.03 -10.61
N THR A 76 13.70 -17.48 -9.41
CA THR A 76 15.03 -18.03 -9.08
C THR A 76 15.12 -19.48 -9.56
N ASP A 77 16.13 -19.87 -10.33
CA ASP A 77 16.22 -21.23 -10.86
C ASP A 77 16.46 -22.29 -9.75
N MET A 78 15.96 -23.51 -9.98
CA MET A 78 15.99 -24.58 -8.98
C MET A 78 17.41 -24.99 -8.57
N HIS A 79 18.39 -24.91 -9.47
CA HIS A 79 19.79 -25.25 -9.17
C HIS A 79 20.38 -24.25 -8.17
N THR A 80 20.21 -22.95 -8.43
CA THR A 80 20.62 -21.87 -7.52
C THR A 80 19.91 -21.99 -6.18
N GLN A 81 18.59 -22.25 -6.17
CA GLN A 81 17.85 -22.43 -4.92
C GLN A 81 18.42 -23.57 -4.06
N GLN A 82 18.66 -24.74 -4.66
CA GLN A 82 19.20 -25.90 -3.93
C GLN A 82 20.62 -25.64 -3.43
N PHE A 83 21.44 -24.97 -4.25
CA PHE A 83 22.80 -24.62 -3.90
C PHE A 83 22.85 -23.66 -2.70
N VAL A 84 22.10 -22.56 -2.76
CA VAL A 84 22.05 -21.56 -1.68
C VAL A 84 21.47 -22.15 -0.39
N LYS A 85 20.43 -23.00 -0.49
CA LYS A 85 19.89 -23.75 0.66
C LYS A 85 20.95 -24.60 1.36
N ARG A 86 21.88 -25.19 0.61
CA ARG A 86 23.00 -25.97 1.17
C ARG A 86 24.11 -25.09 1.74
N ALA A 87 24.38 -23.93 1.13
CA ALA A 87 25.42 -23.01 1.57
C ALA A 87 25.02 -22.24 2.84
N GLN A 88 23.75 -21.85 2.98
CA GLN A 88 23.24 -20.99 4.06
C GLN A 88 22.25 -21.73 4.96
N LYS A 89 22.64 -22.90 5.50
CA LYS A 89 21.73 -23.81 6.24
C LYS A 89 21.10 -23.22 7.50
N THR A 90 21.74 -22.23 8.11
CA THR A 90 21.30 -21.60 9.37
C THR A 90 20.41 -20.38 9.16
N ALA A 91 20.34 -19.86 7.94
CA ALA A 91 19.51 -18.73 7.58
C ALA A 91 18.03 -19.14 7.52
N LEU A 92 17.13 -18.19 7.76
CA LEU A 92 15.72 -18.33 7.41
C LEU A 92 15.58 -18.29 5.89
N HIS A 93 15.10 -19.37 5.29
CA HIS A 93 14.83 -19.43 3.84
C HIS A 93 13.40 -18.99 3.58
N CYS A 94 13.22 -17.84 2.94
CA CYS A 94 11.93 -17.33 2.50
C CYS A 94 11.82 -17.49 0.98
N PHE A 95 10.79 -18.20 0.54
CA PHE A 95 10.48 -18.43 -0.87
C PHE A 95 9.13 -17.83 -1.22
N LEU A 96 9.12 -16.86 -2.13
CA LEU A 96 7.92 -16.20 -2.62
C LEU A 96 7.46 -16.81 -3.94
N GLN A 97 6.34 -17.53 -3.93
CA GLN A 97 5.69 -18.04 -5.12
C GLN A 97 4.86 -16.94 -5.78
N ILE A 98 5.26 -16.52 -6.99
CA ILE A 98 4.65 -15.40 -7.72
C ILE A 98 3.82 -15.92 -8.87
N GLY A 99 2.49 -15.81 -8.73
CA GLY A 99 1.50 -16.31 -9.67
C GLY A 99 1.63 -17.81 -10.00
N ASN A 100 0.79 -18.22 -10.95
CA ASN A 100 0.75 -19.56 -11.52
C ASN A 100 1.72 -19.74 -12.71
N ALA A 101 2.29 -18.65 -13.23
CA ALA A 101 3.23 -18.64 -14.35
C ALA A 101 4.67 -18.37 -13.87
N LEU A 102 5.67 -18.79 -14.67
CA LEU A 102 7.09 -18.60 -14.37
C LEU A 102 7.49 -17.11 -14.25
N GLU A 103 6.74 -16.20 -14.88
CA GLU A 103 6.91 -14.74 -14.78
C GLU A 103 5.55 -14.03 -14.76
N ALA A 104 5.03 -13.70 -13.57
CA ALA A 104 3.79 -12.91 -13.46
C ALA A 104 4.09 -11.40 -13.50
N THR A 105 3.46 -10.69 -14.42
CA THR A 105 3.49 -9.22 -14.46
C THR A 105 2.47 -8.63 -13.49
N GLU A 106 2.57 -7.33 -13.20
CA GLU A 106 1.60 -6.63 -12.36
C GLU A 106 0.17 -6.74 -12.91
N GLU A 107 -0.01 -6.65 -14.23
CA GLU A 107 -1.30 -6.79 -14.90
C GLU A 107 -1.87 -8.20 -14.73
N MET A 108 -1.04 -9.24 -14.88
CA MET A 108 -1.45 -10.63 -14.67
C MET A 108 -1.86 -10.87 -13.21
N LEU A 109 -1.06 -10.37 -12.27
CA LEU A 109 -1.36 -10.46 -10.84
C LEU A 109 -2.73 -9.82 -10.52
N GLN A 110 -3.06 -8.68 -11.08
CA GLN A 110 -4.36 -8.05 -10.85
C GLN A 110 -5.53 -8.74 -11.59
N ALA A 111 -5.30 -9.19 -12.82
CA ALA A 111 -6.33 -9.84 -13.63
C ALA A 111 -6.71 -11.22 -13.08
N ASP A 112 -5.73 -12.06 -12.78
CA ASP A 112 -5.93 -13.45 -12.37
C ASP A 112 -6.57 -13.57 -10.97
N HIS A 113 -6.42 -12.54 -10.14
CA HIS A 113 -6.91 -12.54 -8.75
C HIS A 113 -8.12 -11.62 -8.54
N GLY A 114 -8.82 -11.22 -9.62
CA GLY A 114 -10.12 -10.55 -9.55
C GLY A 114 -10.08 -9.07 -9.17
N TRP A 115 -8.93 -8.40 -9.19
CA TRP A 115 -8.85 -6.95 -8.95
C TRP A 115 -9.36 -6.18 -10.16
N ALA A 116 -8.97 -6.63 -11.36
CA ALA A 116 -9.43 -6.03 -12.61
C ALA A 116 -10.95 -6.16 -12.80
N SER A 117 -11.53 -7.27 -12.38
CA SER A 117 -12.98 -7.51 -12.50
C SER A 117 -13.83 -6.55 -11.68
N LEU A 118 -13.25 -5.88 -10.68
CA LEU A 118 -13.91 -4.87 -9.86
C LEU A 118 -13.68 -3.43 -10.33
N THR A 119 -12.69 -3.19 -11.20
CA THR A 119 -12.20 -1.84 -11.53
C THR A 119 -12.61 -1.42 -12.95
N GLY A 120 -13.17 -0.22 -13.09
CA GLY A 120 -13.61 0.35 -14.37
C GLY A 120 -15.13 0.46 -14.52
N LYS A 121 -15.60 0.71 -15.74
CA LYS A 121 -17.03 0.79 -16.09
C LYS A 121 -17.65 -0.59 -16.21
N SER A 122 -18.94 -0.70 -15.93
CA SER A 122 -19.70 -1.96 -16.02
C SER A 122 -19.84 -2.50 -17.44
N ASP A 123 -19.86 -1.61 -18.43
CA ASP A 123 -20.16 -1.86 -19.85
C ASP A 123 -18.93 -1.77 -20.76
N ASP A 124 -17.74 -1.62 -20.17
CA ASP A 124 -16.45 -1.48 -20.86
C ASP A 124 -15.46 -2.56 -20.36
N ASP A 125 -14.27 -2.61 -20.97
CA ASP A 125 -13.21 -3.54 -20.59
C ASP A 125 -12.78 -3.34 -19.12
N ALA A 126 -12.32 -4.41 -18.48
CA ALA A 126 -11.80 -4.33 -17.11
C ALA A 126 -10.53 -3.46 -17.08
N LEU A 127 -10.39 -2.61 -16.05
CA LEU A 127 -9.18 -1.82 -15.85
C LEU A 127 -8.21 -2.52 -14.91
N ILE A 128 -6.93 -2.43 -15.26
CA ILE A 128 -5.83 -2.64 -14.31
C ILE A 128 -5.66 -1.36 -13.50
N ILE A 129 -5.50 -1.49 -12.19
CA ILE A 129 -5.12 -0.38 -11.32
C ILE A 129 -3.68 -0.01 -11.68
N GLY A 130 -3.46 1.26 -12.04
CA GLY A 130 -2.14 1.74 -12.47
C GLY A 130 -1.08 1.61 -11.38
N GLY A 131 0.19 1.69 -11.77
CA GLY A 131 1.31 1.53 -10.84
C GLY A 131 1.65 0.07 -10.60
N ALA A 132 2.02 -0.28 -9.37
CA ALA A 132 2.35 -1.65 -8.95
C ALA A 132 1.71 -2.06 -7.60
N PRO A 133 0.41 -1.77 -7.35
CA PRO A 133 -0.21 -2.02 -6.05
C PRO A 133 -0.19 -3.50 -5.64
N ALA A 134 -0.36 -4.46 -6.55
CA ALA A 134 -0.34 -5.89 -6.25
C ALA A 134 1.05 -6.32 -5.78
N SER A 135 2.09 -5.93 -6.51
CA SER A 135 3.48 -6.19 -6.12
C SER A 135 3.84 -5.58 -4.76
N VAL A 136 3.37 -4.37 -4.49
CA VAL A 136 3.60 -3.67 -3.21
C VAL A 136 2.95 -4.42 -2.05
N VAL A 137 1.69 -4.85 -2.17
CA VAL A 137 1.05 -5.60 -1.08
C VAL A 137 1.67 -6.98 -0.88
N ILE A 138 2.05 -7.69 -1.95
CA ILE A 138 2.76 -8.97 -1.83
C ILE A 138 4.09 -8.78 -1.10
N GLY A 139 4.86 -7.77 -1.51
CA GLY A 139 6.15 -7.48 -0.88
C GLY A 139 6.01 -7.08 0.60
N ALA A 140 4.97 -6.31 0.94
CA ALA A 140 4.68 -5.94 2.33
C ALA A 140 4.29 -7.15 3.20
N HIS A 141 3.43 -8.05 2.70
CA HIS A 141 3.10 -9.29 3.40
C HIS A 141 4.33 -10.20 3.58
N THR A 142 5.18 -10.26 2.55
CA THR A 142 6.44 -11.00 2.61
C THR A 142 7.37 -10.45 3.70
N ALA A 143 7.55 -9.12 3.74
CA ALA A 143 8.36 -8.45 4.75
C ALA A 143 7.79 -8.65 6.17
N PHE A 144 6.46 -8.60 6.33
CA PHE A 144 5.77 -8.86 7.59
C PHE A 144 6.04 -10.29 8.10
N LEU A 145 5.85 -11.30 7.25
CA LEU A 145 6.07 -12.71 7.62
C LEU A 145 7.54 -13.01 7.95
N ILE A 146 8.49 -12.39 7.24
CA ILE A 146 9.92 -12.44 7.61
C ILE A 146 10.12 -11.83 9.00
N GLY A 147 9.50 -10.67 9.27
CA GLY A 147 9.55 -10.02 10.58
C GLY A 147 8.99 -10.90 11.70
N VAL A 148 7.85 -11.57 11.47
CA VAL A 148 7.24 -12.53 12.40
C VAL A 148 8.19 -13.68 12.68
N ALA A 149 8.77 -14.27 11.64
CA ALA A 149 9.69 -15.38 11.80
C ALA A 149 10.99 -14.99 12.53
N LEU A 150 11.53 -13.81 12.26
CA LEU A 150 12.66 -13.28 13.02
C LEU A 150 12.30 -13.01 14.49
N TYR A 151 11.10 -12.50 14.76
CA TYR A 151 10.61 -12.22 16.11
C TYR A 151 10.42 -13.49 16.94
N GLU A 152 9.76 -14.49 16.36
CA GLU A 152 9.49 -15.81 16.96
C GLU A 152 10.68 -16.79 16.85
N GLU A 153 11.80 -16.38 16.26
CA GLU A 153 12.98 -17.22 16.02
C GLU A 153 12.69 -18.49 15.21
N ILE A 154 11.71 -18.40 14.29
CA ILE A 154 11.40 -19.47 13.34
C ILE A 154 12.57 -19.63 12.37
N ARG A 155 13.07 -20.85 12.23
CA ARG A 155 14.17 -21.21 11.32
C ARG A 155 13.74 -22.18 10.21
N THR A 156 12.51 -22.67 10.26
CA THR A 156 11.96 -23.50 9.18
C THR A 156 11.75 -22.66 7.93
N PRO A 157 11.97 -23.21 6.72
CA PRO A 157 11.69 -22.49 5.48
C PRO A 157 10.24 -22.00 5.42
N LEU A 158 10.05 -20.79 4.91
CA LEU A 158 8.75 -20.18 4.67
C LEU A 158 8.47 -20.16 3.18
N THR A 159 7.28 -20.63 2.81
CA THR A 159 6.74 -20.45 1.46
C THR A 159 5.58 -19.47 1.55
N ILE A 160 5.59 -18.45 0.69
CA ILE A 160 4.60 -17.38 0.67
C ILE A 160 3.95 -17.39 -0.71
N TYR A 161 2.62 -17.50 -0.75
CA TYR A 161 1.87 -17.53 -2.00
C TYR A 161 1.27 -16.15 -2.27
N SER A 162 1.72 -15.51 -3.34
CA SER A 162 1.16 -14.24 -3.80
C SER A 162 -0.35 -14.30 -4.05
N GLU A 163 -0.84 -15.44 -4.54
CA GLU A 163 -2.25 -15.62 -4.89
C GLU A 163 -3.16 -15.53 -3.67
N GLU A 164 -2.76 -16.16 -2.56
CA GLU A 164 -3.48 -16.09 -1.28
C GLU A 164 -3.56 -14.65 -0.79
N ILE A 165 -2.46 -13.89 -0.90
CA ILE A 165 -2.42 -12.47 -0.52
C ILE A 165 -3.37 -11.64 -1.39
N LEU A 166 -3.31 -11.80 -2.71
CA LEU A 166 -4.11 -10.98 -3.62
C LEU A 166 -5.60 -11.30 -3.53
N VAL A 167 -5.97 -12.57 -3.38
CA VAL A 167 -7.36 -12.98 -3.14
C VAL A 167 -7.84 -12.45 -1.79
N SER A 168 -6.99 -12.38 -0.77
CA SER A 168 -7.34 -11.79 0.53
C SER A 168 -7.62 -10.29 0.47
N ALA A 169 -7.18 -9.57 -0.57
CA ALA A 169 -7.58 -8.17 -0.75
C ALA A 169 -9.06 -8.04 -1.14
N LEU A 170 -9.69 -9.11 -1.62
CA LEU A 170 -11.10 -9.17 -2.00
C LEU A 170 -12.03 -9.53 -0.84
N GLU A 171 -11.55 -9.58 0.40
CA GLU A 171 -12.30 -10.00 1.59
C GLU A 171 -13.70 -9.32 1.67
N GLY A 172 -13.85 -8.03 1.37
CA GLY A 172 -15.18 -7.40 1.29
C GLY A 172 -16.10 -7.87 0.16
N ALA A 173 -15.55 -8.23 -1.01
CA ALA A 173 -16.31 -8.74 -2.15
C ALA A 173 -16.66 -10.24 -1.98
N ALA A 174 -15.69 -11.04 -1.55
CA ALA A 174 -15.87 -12.46 -1.26
C ALA A 174 -16.94 -12.66 -0.19
N THR A 175 -16.88 -11.85 0.86
CA THR A 175 -17.84 -11.90 1.96
C THR A 175 -19.25 -11.47 1.55
N GLN A 176 -19.40 -10.47 0.68
CA GLN A 176 -20.69 -10.13 0.07
C GLN A 176 -21.27 -11.31 -0.74
N TYR A 177 -20.43 -11.97 -1.52
CA TYR A 177 -20.85 -13.13 -2.30
C TYR A 177 -21.27 -14.31 -1.41
N VAL A 178 -20.47 -14.67 -0.41
CA VAL A 178 -20.75 -15.78 0.49
C VAL A 178 -22.05 -15.55 1.28
N HIS A 179 -22.26 -14.35 1.82
CA HIS A 179 -23.37 -14.07 2.73
C HIS A 179 -24.65 -13.65 2.02
N LYS A 180 -24.55 -12.92 0.92
CA LYS A 180 -25.71 -12.33 0.22
C LYS A 180 -25.98 -12.95 -1.15
N ARG A 181 -25.12 -13.87 -1.62
CA ARG A 181 -25.12 -14.37 -3.01
C ARG A 181 -25.07 -13.23 -4.03
N ALA A 182 -24.51 -12.09 -3.62
CA ALA A 182 -24.40 -10.89 -4.41
C ALA A 182 -22.97 -10.77 -4.94
N GLU A 183 -22.81 -10.92 -6.25
CA GLU A 183 -21.55 -10.69 -6.93
C GLU A 183 -21.27 -9.19 -7.00
N ARG A 184 -20.11 -8.76 -6.48
CA ARG A 184 -19.69 -7.37 -6.63
C ARG A 184 -19.27 -7.13 -8.07
N ARG A 185 -19.80 -6.07 -8.68
CA ARG A 185 -19.53 -5.68 -10.06
C ARG A 185 -18.81 -4.34 -10.13
N ARG A 186 -18.18 -4.09 -11.28
CA ARG A 186 -17.66 -2.77 -11.65
C ARG A 186 -18.77 -1.73 -11.52
N ASN A 187 -18.52 -0.69 -10.72
CA ASN A 187 -19.49 0.36 -10.45
C ASN A 187 -19.06 1.70 -11.06
N GLY A 188 -18.16 1.68 -12.03
CA GLY A 188 -17.57 2.90 -12.57
C GLY A 188 -16.70 3.62 -11.55
N ASN A 189 -16.61 4.94 -11.67
CA ASN A 189 -15.74 5.79 -10.85
C ASN A 189 -16.36 6.16 -9.49
N ARG A 190 -16.86 5.14 -8.78
CA ARG A 190 -17.76 5.27 -7.63
C ARG A 190 -17.34 4.37 -6.49
N HIS A 191 -17.46 4.87 -5.26
CA HIS A 191 -17.37 4.00 -4.09
C HIS A 191 -18.59 3.07 -3.96
N GLN A 192 -18.37 1.85 -3.48
CA GLN A 192 -19.37 0.77 -3.50
C GLN A 192 -20.51 0.91 -2.48
N GLY A 193 -20.30 1.62 -1.36
CA GLY A 193 -21.31 1.72 -0.28
C GLY A 193 -21.61 3.14 0.21
N LEU A 194 -20.58 3.96 0.36
CA LEU A 194 -20.69 5.36 0.80
C LEU A 194 -21.05 6.29 -0.37
N ILE A 195 -22.05 7.17 -0.19
CA ILE A 195 -22.63 8.01 -1.24
C ILE A 195 -22.93 9.42 -0.68
N PRO A 196 -22.47 10.50 -1.33
CA PRO A 196 -21.59 10.54 -2.50
C PRO A 196 -20.12 10.29 -2.12
N MET A 197 -19.40 9.58 -3.00
CA MET A 197 -17.94 9.35 -2.96
C MET A 197 -17.49 9.01 -4.40
N PHE A 198 -17.03 10.01 -5.15
CA PHE A 198 -16.71 9.86 -6.58
C PHE A 198 -15.74 10.96 -7.06
N ILE A 199 -15.09 10.73 -8.20
CA ILE A 199 -14.30 11.76 -8.90
C ILE A 199 -15.17 12.49 -9.93
N THR A 200 -15.04 13.81 -9.97
CA THR A 200 -15.66 14.68 -10.97
C THR A 200 -14.69 15.73 -11.49
N LYS A 201 -15.07 16.40 -12.59
CA LYS A 201 -14.29 17.46 -13.20
C LYS A 201 -14.52 18.78 -12.44
N ALA A 202 -13.43 19.43 -12.08
CA ALA A 202 -13.35 20.81 -11.60
C ALA A 202 -12.78 21.72 -12.70
N GLN A 203 -12.50 22.99 -12.39
CA GLN A 203 -11.85 23.89 -13.34
C GLN A 203 -10.46 23.36 -13.70
N GLN A 204 -10.30 22.94 -14.97
CA GLN A 204 -9.05 22.46 -15.57
C GLN A 204 -8.38 21.25 -14.88
N ASP A 205 -9.04 20.62 -13.90
CA ASP A 205 -8.52 19.47 -13.15
C ASP A 205 -9.67 18.57 -12.65
N PHE A 206 -9.36 17.56 -11.84
CA PHE A 206 -10.31 16.63 -11.24
C PHE A 206 -10.27 16.71 -9.71
N ILE A 207 -11.45 16.55 -9.10
CA ILE A 207 -11.65 16.53 -7.66
C ILE A 207 -12.43 15.28 -7.25
N PHE A 208 -11.96 14.62 -6.20
CA PHE A 208 -12.72 13.62 -5.47
C PHE A 208 -13.60 14.31 -4.43
N ILE A 209 -14.91 14.06 -4.50
CA ILE A 209 -15.93 14.59 -3.58
C ILE A 209 -16.49 13.45 -2.75
N GLY A 210 -16.50 13.64 -1.43
CA GLY A 210 -16.95 12.63 -0.49
C GLY A 210 -17.76 13.18 0.67
N ALA A 211 -18.85 12.50 1.02
CA ALA A 211 -19.66 12.74 2.22
C ALA A 211 -20.16 11.40 2.80
N PRO A 212 -19.34 10.72 3.61
CA PRO A 212 -19.56 9.32 3.98
C PRO A 212 -20.55 9.10 5.15
N THR A 213 -21.03 10.16 5.78
CA THR A 213 -21.97 10.08 6.91
C THR A 213 -23.09 11.09 6.73
N ALA A 214 -24.22 10.90 7.41
CA ALA A 214 -25.36 11.83 7.36
C ALA A 214 -24.96 13.27 7.73
N GLU A 215 -24.15 13.45 8.79
CA GLU A 215 -23.61 14.75 9.20
C GLU A 215 -22.79 15.41 8.08
N LYS A 216 -21.93 14.63 7.41
CA LYS A 216 -21.12 15.14 6.30
C LYS A 216 -21.95 15.42 5.05
N TRP A 217 -22.99 14.64 4.82
CA TRP A 217 -23.95 14.89 3.75
C TRP A 217 -24.69 16.21 3.96
N GLU A 218 -25.24 16.46 5.15
CA GLU A 218 -25.97 17.69 5.47
C GLU A 218 -25.09 18.93 5.22
N LEU A 219 -23.83 18.88 5.65
CA LEU A 219 -22.87 19.96 5.43
C LEU A 219 -22.57 20.19 3.94
N LEU A 220 -22.31 19.11 3.19
CA LEU A 220 -22.04 19.20 1.76
C LEU A 220 -23.28 19.68 0.99
N ALA A 221 -24.46 19.16 1.32
CA ALA A 221 -25.69 19.49 0.62
C ALA A 221 -26.00 20.98 0.71
N ARG A 222 -25.84 21.57 1.91
CA ARG A 222 -25.95 23.02 2.14
C ARG A 222 -24.90 23.82 1.39
N TRP A 223 -23.64 23.38 1.43
CA TRP A 223 -22.57 24.11 0.76
C TRP A 223 -22.70 24.10 -0.76
N ALA A 224 -23.21 23.00 -1.32
CA ALA A 224 -23.43 22.84 -2.75
C ALA A 224 -24.82 23.27 -3.23
N GLU A 225 -25.71 23.70 -2.33
CA GLU A 225 -27.10 24.08 -2.61
C GLU A 225 -27.90 22.96 -3.31
N VAL A 226 -27.75 21.72 -2.82
CA VAL A 226 -28.38 20.51 -3.37
C VAL A 226 -29.29 19.81 -2.36
N GLU A 227 -29.74 20.50 -1.32
CA GLU A 227 -30.61 19.92 -0.31
C GLU A 227 -31.91 19.37 -0.91
N ASN A 228 -32.28 18.17 -0.46
CA ASN A 228 -33.55 17.53 -0.83
C ASN A 228 -33.90 16.47 0.23
N ASP A 229 -35.16 16.43 0.67
CA ASP A 229 -35.63 15.48 1.67
C ASP A 229 -35.42 14.02 1.25
N ALA A 230 -35.46 13.73 -0.06
CA ALA A 230 -35.19 12.40 -0.62
C ALA A 230 -33.75 11.93 -0.40
N TYR A 231 -32.82 12.83 -0.02
CA TYR A 231 -31.39 12.55 0.14
C TYR A 231 -30.98 12.40 1.63
N ASN A 232 -31.91 12.59 2.57
CA ASN A 232 -31.58 12.64 4.01
C ASN A 232 -31.23 11.27 4.63
N THR A 233 -31.41 10.17 3.89
CA THR A 233 -31.05 8.81 4.32
C THR A 233 -30.05 8.18 3.38
N ASP A 234 -29.25 7.23 3.88
CA ASP A 234 -28.26 6.50 3.08
C ASP A 234 -28.94 5.78 1.89
N ASP A 235 -30.10 5.15 2.12
CA ASP A 235 -30.95 4.55 1.08
C ASP A 235 -31.50 5.57 0.08
N GLY A 236 -31.93 6.73 0.57
CA GLY A 236 -32.39 7.84 -0.26
C GLY A 236 -31.31 8.32 -1.22
N ARG A 237 -30.08 8.49 -0.72
CA ARG A 237 -28.92 8.84 -1.56
C ARG A 237 -28.55 7.71 -2.52
N ALA A 238 -28.67 6.46 -2.11
CA ALA A 238 -28.43 5.32 -3.01
C ALA A 238 -29.40 5.31 -4.19
N LYS A 239 -30.70 5.51 -3.94
CA LYS A 239 -31.74 5.56 -4.99
C LYS A 239 -31.57 6.75 -5.93
N ASN A 240 -31.09 7.88 -5.42
CA ASN A 240 -30.94 9.13 -6.17
C ASN A 240 -29.49 9.42 -6.60
N ARG A 241 -28.60 8.43 -6.51
CA ARG A 241 -27.15 8.59 -6.64
C ARG A 241 -26.74 9.35 -7.90
N GLN A 242 -27.28 8.97 -9.05
CA GLN A 242 -26.94 9.58 -10.33
C GLN A 242 -27.32 11.06 -10.38
N VAL A 243 -28.46 11.44 -9.82
CA VAL A 243 -28.93 12.84 -9.78
C VAL A 243 -28.03 13.67 -8.86
N ILE A 244 -27.72 13.14 -7.67
CA ILE A 244 -26.80 13.79 -6.72
C ILE A 244 -25.44 14.02 -7.36
N GLU A 245 -24.88 13.00 -8.02
CA GLU A 245 -23.58 13.10 -8.69
C GLU A 245 -23.60 14.13 -9.83
N GLN A 246 -24.69 14.24 -10.60
CA GLN A 246 -24.84 15.25 -11.64
C GLN A 246 -24.90 16.68 -11.08
N GLN A 247 -25.66 16.89 -10.00
CA GLN A 247 -25.76 18.19 -9.33
C GLN A 247 -24.41 18.62 -8.74
N LEU A 248 -23.74 17.72 -8.01
CA LEU A 248 -22.42 17.98 -7.44
C LEU A 248 -21.35 18.18 -8.53
N ALA A 249 -21.43 17.46 -9.65
CA ALA A 249 -20.53 17.68 -10.78
C ALA A 249 -20.75 19.06 -11.42
N ALA A 250 -22.01 19.49 -11.58
CA ALA A 250 -22.32 20.83 -12.09
C ALA A 250 -21.82 21.93 -11.14
N TRP A 251 -21.99 21.73 -9.84
CA TRP A 251 -21.49 22.62 -8.79
C TRP A 251 -19.96 22.71 -8.75
N ALA A 252 -19.24 21.59 -8.88
CA ALA A 252 -17.79 21.54 -8.79
C ALA A 252 -17.08 22.09 -10.05
N ARG A 253 -17.70 21.95 -11.22
CA ARG A 253 -17.10 22.29 -12.53
C ARG A 253 -16.52 23.71 -12.67
N PRO A 254 -17.16 24.78 -12.19
CA PRO A 254 -16.61 26.13 -12.29
C PRO A 254 -15.56 26.48 -11.22
N GLN A 255 -15.33 25.62 -10.23
CA GLN A 255 -14.46 25.90 -9.08
C GLN A 255 -13.06 25.30 -9.25
N LEU A 256 -12.05 25.90 -8.62
CA LEU A 256 -10.69 25.35 -8.58
C LEU A 256 -10.65 24.09 -7.70
N ALA A 257 -9.99 23.03 -8.18
CA ALA A 257 -9.82 21.79 -7.41
C ALA A 257 -9.07 22.03 -6.09
N ASP A 258 -8.09 22.93 -6.08
CA ASP A 258 -7.37 23.35 -4.88
C ASP A 258 -8.29 23.97 -3.81
N GLU A 259 -9.14 24.91 -4.21
CA GLU A 259 -10.06 25.58 -3.28
C GLU A 259 -11.07 24.58 -2.71
N LEU A 260 -11.67 23.75 -3.57
CA LEU A 260 -12.58 22.69 -3.14
C LEU A 260 -11.91 21.74 -2.14
N PHE A 261 -10.67 21.34 -2.41
CA PHE A 261 -9.89 20.49 -1.53
C PHE A 261 -9.65 21.13 -0.16
N PHE A 262 -9.11 22.36 -0.12
CA PHE A 262 -8.78 23.02 1.14
C PHE A 262 -10.03 23.35 1.97
N VAL A 263 -11.09 23.88 1.34
CA VAL A 263 -12.35 24.20 2.02
C VAL A 263 -13.06 22.93 2.48
N GLY A 264 -13.11 21.90 1.64
CA GLY A 264 -13.68 20.60 2.01
C GLY A 264 -12.97 19.98 3.23
N GLN A 265 -11.64 19.99 3.24
CA GLN A 265 -10.86 19.49 4.38
C GLN A 265 -11.05 20.34 5.65
N ALA A 266 -11.20 21.66 5.53
CA ALA A 266 -11.55 22.52 6.67
C ALA A 266 -12.91 22.13 7.29
N PHE A 267 -13.89 21.75 6.46
CA PHE A 267 -15.18 21.21 6.87
C PHE A 267 -15.14 19.73 7.30
N ARG A 268 -13.96 19.09 7.27
CA ARG A 268 -13.79 17.65 7.52
C ARG A 268 -14.60 16.79 6.56
N LEU A 269 -14.75 17.25 5.32
CA LEU A 269 -15.19 16.45 4.19
C LEU A 269 -13.94 15.80 3.56
N PRO A 270 -13.96 14.50 3.24
CA PRO A 270 -12.80 13.79 2.69
C PRO A 270 -12.57 14.11 1.20
N PHE A 271 -12.57 15.40 0.85
CA PHE A 271 -12.27 15.89 -0.48
C PHE A 271 -10.79 15.69 -0.79
N ALA A 272 -10.48 15.40 -2.04
CA ALA A 272 -9.12 15.12 -2.48
C ALA A 272 -8.91 15.62 -3.91
N LYS A 273 -7.75 16.22 -4.16
CA LYS A 273 -7.30 16.47 -5.54
C LYS A 273 -6.86 15.17 -6.15
N VAL A 274 -7.10 15.01 -7.44
CA VAL A 274 -6.51 13.89 -8.18
C VAL A 274 -5.11 14.30 -8.62
N GLN A 275 -4.08 13.80 -7.94
CA GLN A 275 -2.70 14.19 -8.26
C GLN A 275 -2.11 13.33 -9.37
N THR A 276 -1.34 13.91 -10.28
CA THR A 276 -0.44 13.15 -11.17
C THR A 276 0.83 12.72 -10.42
N PRO A 277 1.60 11.73 -10.90
CA PRO A 277 2.88 11.37 -10.28
C PRO A 277 3.85 12.57 -10.14
N GLU A 278 3.81 13.53 -11.06
CA GLU A 278 4.58 14.77 -10.99
C GLU A 278 4.12 15.67 -9.84
N GLN A 279 2.81 15.89 -9.71
CA GLN A 279 2.22 16.67 -8.61
C GLN A 279 2.48 16.00 -7.25
N VAL A 280 2.43 14.67 -7.18
CA VAL A 280 2.78 13.90 -5.98
C VAL A 280 4.23 14.19 -5.56
N ARG A 281 5.19 14.21 -6.51
CA ARG A 281 6.59 14.56 -6.20
C ARG A 281 6.77 16.00 -5.70
N ALA A 282 5.91 16.91 -6.15
CA ALA A 282 5.92 18.31 -5.74
C ALA A 282 5.08 18.60 -4.48
N CYS A 283 4.38 17.60 -3.92
CA CYS A 283 3.43 17.79 -2.83
C CYS A 283 4.14 18.27 -1.54
N PRO A 284 3.75 19.44 -0.97
CA PRO A 284 4.37 19.98 0.24
C PRO A 284 4.34 19.03 1.44
N GLN A 285 3.21 18.33 1.65
CA GLN A 285 3.06 17.37 2.74
C GLN A 285 4.10 16.25 2.68
N LEU A 286 4.38 15.71 1.48
CA LEU A 286 5.37 14.65 1.30
C LEU A 286 6.81 15.18 1.42
N GLN A 287 7.05 16.44 1.05
CA GLN A 287 8.35 17.10 1.22
C GLN A 287 8.65 17.36 2.70
N GLU A 288 7.69 17.91 3.45
CA GLU A 288 7.85 18.20 4.88
C GLU A 288 8.10 16.92 5.68
N ARG A 289 7.38 15.85 5.35
CA ARG A 289 7.58 14.52 5.95
C ARG A 289 8.84 13.81 5.47
N GLY A 290 9.56 14.39 4.51
CA GLY A 290 10.80 13.86 3.97
C GLY A 290 10.60 12.49 3.29
N TYR A 291 9.46 12.29 2.62
CA TYR A 291 9.14 11.06 1.90
C TYR A 291 10.16 10.82 0.77
N PHE A 292 10.39 11.83 -0.06
CA PHE A 292 11.39 11.79 -1.13
C PHE A 292 12.77 12.19 -0.59
N LYS A 293 13.58 11.21 -0.21
CA LYS A 293 14.97 11.46 0.23
C LYS A 293 15.95 11.34 -0.93
N ARG A 294 16.85 12.31 -1.05
CA ARG A 294 18.07 12.17 -1.87
C ARG A 294 18.94 11.07 -1.25
N ARG A 295 19.54 10.19 -2.05
CA ARG A 295 20.41 9.10 -1.57
C ARG A 295 21.55 9.69 -0.72
N ILE A 296 21.55 9.44 0.59
CA ILE A 296 22.61 9.87 1.51
C ILE A 296 23.54 8.67 1.75
N PRO A 297 24.87 8.82 1.60
CA PRO A 297 25.81 7.77 1.99
C PRO A 297 25.76 7.55 3.52
N TRP A 298 25.67 6.30 3.94
CA TRP A 298 25.50 5.91 5.35
C TRP A 298 26.77 6.12 6.18
N LYS A 299 26.62 6.51 7.45
CA LYS A 299 27.63 6.38 8.50
C LYS A 299 27.27 5.20 9.39
N GLU A 300 28.17 4.24 9.56
CA GLU A 300 28.04 3.20 10.58
C GLU A 300 28.07 3.81 11.98
N ARG A 301 27.18 3.38 12.86
CA ARG A 301 27.25 3.63 14.30
C ARG A 301 27.28 2.30 15.04
N VAL A 302 28.24 2.15 15.93
CA VAL A 302 28.30 1.02 16.86
C VAL A 302 27.46 1.38 18.09
N LEU A 303 26.41 0.58 18.36
CA LEU A 303 25.51 0.77 19.49
C LEU A 303 25.51 -0.44 20.43
N THR A 304 25.51 -0.15 21.73
CA THR A 304 25.58 -1.11 22.84
C THR A 304 24.24 -1.80 23.07
N VAL A 305 24.28 -3.11 23.31
CA VAL A 305 23.12 -4.00 23.50
C VAL A 305 22.68 -3.99 24.97
N GLN A 306 21.38 -3.85 25.24
CA GLN A 306 20.78 -4.25 26.52
C GLN A 306 19.86 -5.46 26.28
N ALA A 307 19.82 -6.38 27.24
CA ALA A 307 19.03 -7.60 27.13
C ALA A 307 17.51 -7.30 27.14
N PRO A 308 16.73 -7.90 26.24
CA PRO A 308 15.30 -7.58 26.07
C PRO A 308 14.37 -8.32 27.04
N VAL A 309 13.16 -7.76 27.19
CA VAL A 309 11.96 -8.48 27.65
C VAL A 309 11.24 -9.00 26.39
N HIS A 310 11.36 -10.30 26.10
CA HIS A 310 10.71 -10.94 24.95
C HIS A 310 9.38 -11.59 25.34
N LYS A 311 8.32 -11.38 24.55
CA LYS A 311 7.04 -12.08 24.65
C LYS A 311 6.73 -12.78 23.32
N PRO A 312 6.45 -14.10 23.31
CA PRO A 312 5.91 -14.77 22.12
C PRO A 312 4.60 -14.12 21.64
N MET A 313 4.28 -14.23 20.34
CA MET A 313 3.13 -13.59 19.69
C MET A 313 1.81 -13.87 20.40
N ARG A 314 1.60 -15.13 20.79
CA ARG A 314 0.44 -15.60 21.58
C ARG A 314 0.30 -14.99 22.97
N LYS A 315 1.31 -14.25 23.44
CA LYS A 315 1.32 -13.52 24.72
C LYS A 315 1.28 -12.01 24.51
N LEU A 316 1.21 -11.53 23.27
CA LEU A 316 1.04 -10.11 22.99
C LEU A 316 -0.42 -9.71 23.19
N ARG A 317 -0.63 -8.59 23.86
CA ARG A 317 -1.94 -7.94 23.99
C ARG A 317 -1.97 -6.65 23.18
N ILE A 318 -2.96 -6.51 22.31
CA ILE A 318 -3.15 -5.36 21.42
C ILE A 318 -4.49 -4.69 21.72
N LEU A 319 -4.47 -3.38 21.96
CA LEU A 319 -5.67 -2.55 21.98
C LEU A 319 -5.91 -2.00 20.58
N ASP A 320 -7.07 -2.32 20.02
CA ASP A 320 -7.47 -1.92 18.68
C ASP A 320 -8.56 -0.84 18.78
N LEU A 321 -8.17 0.43 18.61
CA LEU A 321 -9.09 1.57 18.54
C LEU A 321 -9.41 1.96 17.10
N THR A 322 -9.24 1.03 16.15
CA THR A 322 -9.36 1.36 14.74
C THR A 322 -10.78 1.18 14.21
N SER A 323 -11.07 1.83 13.09
CA SER A 323 -12.34 1.72 12.35
C SER A 323 -12.09 1.59 10.84
N MET A 324 -13.12 1.19 10.11
CA MET A 324 -13.11 0.97 8.67
C MET A 324 -12.19 -0.20 8.31
N TRP A 325 -11.23 -0.04 7.41
CA TRP A 325 -10.51 -1.19 6.84
C TRP A 325 -9.04 -1.25 7.26
N ALA A 326 -8.23 -0.22 7.01
CA ALA A 326 -6.78 -0.26 7.20
C ALA A 326 -6.36 -0.72 8.61
N GLY A 327 -6.90 -0.06 9.64
CA GLY A 327 -6.58 -0.38 11.02
C GLY A 327 -7.08 -1.76 11.46
N PRO A 328 -8.36 -2.12 11.23
CA PRO A 328 -8.86 -3.44 11.61
C PRO A 328 -8.12 -4.58 10.90
N TYR A 329 -7.71 -4.39 9.64
CA TYR A 329 -6.88 -5.35 8.92
C TYR A 329 -5.49 -5.50 9.58
N CYS A 330 -4.82 -4.39 9.90
CA CYS A 330 -3.53 -4.37 10.60
C CYS A 330 -3.55 -5.19 11.89
N SER A 331 -4.49 -4.90 12.79
CA SER A 331 -4.59 -5.59 14.08
C SER A 331 -5.03 -7.05 13.92
N ARG A 332 -5.87 -7.36 12.93
CA ARG A 332 -6.31 -8.74 12.63
C ARG A 332 -5.15 -9.63 12.23
N LEU A 333 -4.16 -9.14 11.48
CA LEU A 333 -2.98 -9.94 11.11
C LEU A 333 -2.27 -10.51 12.35
N PHE A 334 -2.21 -9.75 13.45
CA PHE A 334 -1.67 -10.24 14.71
C PHE A 334 -2.64 -11.18 15.44
N ALA A 335 -3.95 -10.92 15.38
CA ALA A 335 -4.97 -11.80 15.95
C ALA A 335 -4.97 -13.19 15.29
N ASP A 336 -4.86 -13.24 13.96
CA ASP A 336 -4.77 -14.46 13.16
C ASP A 336 -3.49 -15.27 13.50
N LEU A 337 -2.45 -14.60 13.99
CA LEU A 337 -1.22 -15.23 14.52
C LEU A 337 -1.28 -15.55 16.03
N GLY A 338 -2.43 -15.34 16.66
CA GLY A 338 -2.73 -15.73 18.05
C GLY A 338 -2.52 -14.66 19.10
N ALA A 339 -2.21 -13.41 18.74
CA ALA A 339 -2.18 -12.30 19.70
C ALA A 339 -3.58 -12.04 20.29
N GLU A 340 -3.64 -11.62 21.56
CA GLU A 340 -4.88 -11.18 22.16
C GLU A 340 -5.19 -9.75 21.71
N VAL A 341 -6.13 -9.61 20.77
CA VAL A 341 -6.57 -8.30 20.27
C VAL A 341 -7.90 -7.92 20.89
N ILE A 342 -7.97 -6.76 21.53
CA ILE A 342 -9.18 -6.20 22.15
C ILE A 342 -9.58 -4.96 21.37
N LYS A 343 -10.65 -5.07 20.57
CA LYS A 343 -11.27 -3.94 19.88
C LYS A 343 -12.04 -3.07 20.87
N ILE A 344 -11.80 -1.77 20.84
CA ILE A 344 -12.46 -0.78 21.68
C ILE A 344 -13.27 0.14 20.77
N GLU A 345 -14.59 0.16 20.96
CA GLU A 345 -15.50 1.02 20.19
C GLU A 345 -16.27 1.99 21.09
N ALA A 346 -16.60 3.16 20.55
CA ALA A 346 -17.47 4.10 21.23
C ALA A 346 -18.95 3.69 21.03
N PRO A 347 -19.80 3.76 22.08
CA PRO A 347 -21.20 3.33 21.99
C PRO A 347 -22.01 4.19 20.99
N HIS A 348 -21.69 5.47 20.88
CA HIS A 348 -22.40 6.44 20.03
C HIS A 348 -21.78 6.59 18.63
N ARG A 349 -20.64 5.94 18.37
CA ARG A 349 -19.95 6.00 17.07
C ARG A 349 -19.34 4.62 16.77
N PRO A 350 -20.18 3.62 16.47
CA PRO A 350 -19.70 2.30 16.09
C PRO A 350 -18.90 2.36 14.79
N ASP A 351 -18.12 1.32 14.53
CA ASP A 351 -17.37 1.17 13.29
C ASP A 351 -18.28 1.33 12.06
N GLY A 352 -17.88 2.18 11.11
CA GLY A 352 -18.70 2.52 9.94
C GLY A 352 -19.09 1.32 9.08
N ILE A 353 -18.29 0.24 9.08
CA ILE A 353 -18.60 -0.99 8.34
C ILE A 353 -19.84 -1.69 8.90
N ARG A 354 -20.07 -1.59 10.22
CA ARG A 354 -21.20 -2.25 10.90
C ARG A 354 -22.37 -1.33 11.22
N LYS A 355 -22.31 -0.05 10.83
CA LYS A 355 -23.31 0.96 11.18
C LYS A 355 -24.74 0.51 10.86
N GLU A 356 -24.96 -0.05 9.67
CA GLU A 356 -26.30 -0.45 9.21
C GLU A 356 -26.68 -1.91 9.58
N GLN A 357 -25.70 -2.81 9.67
CA GLN A 357 -25.93 -4.26 9.80
C GLN A 357 -25.56 -4.82 11.17
N GLY A 358 -25.10 -3.97 12.10
CA GLY A 358 -24.63 -4.38 13.43
C GLY A 358 -23.45 -5.36 13.37
N SER A 359 -23.18 -6.05 14.47
CA SER A 359 -22.04 -6.99 14.58
C SER A 359 -22.10 -8.19 13.61
N PHE A 360 -23.23 -8.39 12.94
CA PHE A 360 -23.41 -9.40 11.89
C PHE A 360 -23.10 -8.88 10.48
N ALA A 361 -22.67 -7.63 10.35
CA ALA A 361 -22.16 -7.08 9.10
C ALA A 361 -21.01 -7.99 8.60
N PRO A 362 -21.16 -8.67 7.45
CA PRO A 362 -20.24 -9.74 7.08
C PRO A 362 -18.78 -9.28 7.01
N PHE A 363 -18.53 -8.11 6.39
CA PHE A 363 -17.17 -7.56 6.28
C PHE A 363 -16.59 -7.11 7.62
N PHE A 364 -17.44 -6.70 8.57
CA PHE A 364 -17.00 -6.39 9.93
C PHE A 364 -16.54 -7.65 10.67
N GLN A 365 -17.28 -8.75 10.55
CA GLN A 365 -16.92 -10.03 11.17
C GLN A 365 -15.59 -10.56 10.63
N GLU A 366 -15.37 -10.43 9.33
CA GLU A 366 -14.14 -10.84 8.69
C GLU A 366 -12.92 -10.02 9.14
N LEU A 367 -13.05 -8.70 9.22
CA LEU A 367 -11.98 -7.81 9.69
C LEU A 367 -11.72 -7.92 11.19
N ASN A 368 -12.69 -8.40 11.97
CA ASN A 368 -12.58 -8.48 13.42
C ASN A 368 -12.67 -9.92 13.95
N ARG A 369 -12.48 -10.92 13.08
CA ARG A 369 -12.32 -12.31 13.50
C ARG A 369 -11.11 -12.44 14.43
N ASN A 370 -11.17 -13.42 15.33
CA ASN A 370 -10.15 -13.68 16.35
C ASN A 370 -9.93 -12.54 17.38
N LYS A 371 -10.71 -11.45 17.33
CA LYS A 371 -10.63 -10.35 18.31
C LYS A 371 -11.69 -10.49 19.40
N LYS A 372 -11.36 -9.99 20.59
CA LYS A 372 -12.32 -9.62 21.63
C LYS A 372 -12.82 -8.19 21.35
N ALA A 373 -13.97 -7.82 21.89
CA ALA A 373 -14.51 -6.46 21.76
C ALA A 373 -15.06 -5.95 23.08
N ILE A 374 -14.86 -4.65 23.33
CA ILE A 374 -15.44 -3.90 24.46
C ILE A 374 -15.93 -2.54 23.96
N THR A 375 -17.01 -2.05 24.56
CA THR A 375 -17.53 -0.71 24.27
C THR A 375 -17.12 0.22 25.41
N LEU A 376 -16.42 1.32 25.09
CA LEU A 376 -15.99 2.34 26.05
C LEU A 376 -16.26 3.73 25.47
N ASN A 377 -16.95 4.57 26.22
CA ASN A 377 -17.10 5.98 25.92
C ASN A 377 -15.96 6.79 26.58
N LEU A 378 -14.88 7.03 25.85
CA LEU A 378 -13.71 7.78 26.35
C LEU A 378 -13.98 9.27 26.65
N GLN A 379 -15.23 9.73 26.59
CA GLN A 379 -15.65 11.03 27.14
C GLN A 379 -16.08 10.93 28.62
N GLN A 380 -16.42 9.73 29.11
CA GLN A 380 -16.83 9.48 30.48
C GLN A 380 -15.61 9.09 31.33
N GLN A 381 -15.54 9.61 32.56
CA GLN A 381 -14.37 9.40 33.42
C GLN A 381 -14.24 7.94 33.85
N GLU A 382 -15.36 7.25 34.07
CA GLU A 382 -15.40 5.84 34.46
C GLU A 382 -14.78 4.94 33.39
N ASP A 383 -15.13 5.17 32.12
CA ASP A 383 -14.62 4.41 30.98
C ASP A 383 -13.15 4.75 30.68
N LYS A 384 -12.70 5.98 30.98
CA LYS A 384 -11.28 6.34 30.93
C LYS A 384 -10.45 5.51 31.92
N VAL A 385 -10.93 5.32 33.15
CA VAL A 385 -10.25 4.49 34.16
C VAL A 385 -10.13 3.04 33.66
N GLN A 386 -11.19 2.49 33.07
CA GLN A 386 -11.15 1.14 32.49
C GLN A 386 -10.18 1.04 31.30
N PHE A 387 -10.17 2.05 30.44
CA PHE A 387 -9.23 2.13 29.33
C PHE A 387 -7.77 2.18 29.80
N GLU A 388 -7.46 2.98 30.81
CA GLU A 388 -6.12 3.06 31.40
C GLU A 388 -5.68 1.71 31.98
N GLU A 389 -6.58 0.95 32.61
CA GLU A 389 -6.27 -0.40 33.09
C GLU A 389 -5.94 -1.38 31.95
N LEU A 390 -6.66 -1.29 30.83
CA LEU A 390 -6.29 -2.02 29.62
C LEU A 390 -4.91 -1.59 29.10
N VAL A 391 -4.63 -0.28 29.07
CA VAL A 391 -3.35 0.28 28.62
C VAL A 391 -2.19 -0.22 29.49
N ARG A 392 -2.33 -0.31 30.82
CA ARG A 392 -1.29 -0.82 31.73
C ARG A 392 -0.79 -2.22 31.38
N THR A 393 -1.63 -3.04 30.75
CA THR A 393 -1.34 -4.45 30.45
C THR A 393 -1.12 -4.73 28.97
N ALA A 394 -1.36 -3.75 28.10
CA ALA A 394 -1.18 -3.88 26.67
C ALA A 394 0.29 -3.80 26.26
N ASP A 395 0.64 -4.50 25.19
CA ASP A 395 1.94 -4.40 24.53
C ASP A 395 1.89 -3.39 23.38
N ILE A 396 0.74 -3.32 22.71
CA ILE A 396 0.55 -2.49 21.52
C ILE A 396 -0.80 -1.78 21.61
N LEU A 397 -0.85 -0.53 21.19
CA LEU A 397 -2.07 0.21 20.87
C LEU A 397 -2.03 0.55 19.38
N ILE A 398 -3.08 0.19 18.65
CA ILE A 398 -3.23 0.52 17.22
C ILE A 398 -4.44 1.43 17.07
N GLU A 399 -4.26 2.57 16.40
CA GLU A 399 -5.32 3.53 16.09
C GLU A 399 -5.15 4.07 14.67
N ASN A 400 -6.23 4.53 14.04
CA ASN A 400 -6.20 5.09 12.69
C ASN A 400 -7.03 6.39 12.57
N PHE A 401 -7.11 7.14 13.65
CA PHE A 401 -7.84 8.40 13.67
C PHE A 401 -7.01 9.55 13.09
N SER A 402 -7.65 10.71 12.87
CA SER A 402 -6.87 11.94 12.72
C SER A 402 -6.12 12.24 14.03
N PRO A 403 -4.89 12.77 14.00
CA PRO A 403 -4.02 12.93 15.18
C PRO A 403 -4.69 13.57 16.40
N ARG A 404 -5.56 14.56 16.17
CA ARG A 404 -6.31 15.24 17.23
C ARG A 404 -7.22 14.34 18.09
N VAL A 405 -7.69 13.19 17.57
CA VAL A 405 -8.80 12.45 18.21
C VAL A 405 -8.38 11.87 19.55
N MET A 406 -7.23 11.19 19.60
CA MET A 406 -6.71 10.65 20.85
C MET A 406 -6.37 11.77 21.85
N GLU A 407 -5.85 12.90 21.36
CA GLU A 407 -5.57 14.08 22.18
C GLU A 407 -6.84 14.68 22.79
N ASN A 408 -7.95 14.73 22.04
CA ASN A 408 -9.25 15.21 22.55
C ASN A 408 -9.81 14.32 23.68
N PHE A 409 -9.42 13.04 23.73
CA PHE A 409 -9.72 12.16 24.86
C PHE A 409 -8.76 12.33 26.05
N GLY A 410 -7.68 13.09 25.89
CA GLY A 410 -6.61 13.28 26.87
C GLY A 410 -5.45 12.30 26.72
N TYR A 411 -5.44 11.47 25.67
CA TYR A 411 -4.46 10.40 25.46
C TYR A 411 -3.44 10.78 24.40
N THR A 412 -2.56 11.71 24.72
CA THR A 412 -1.33 11.91 23.95
C THR A 412 -0.42 10.68 24.10
N ALA A 413 0.56 10.51 23.22
CA ALA A 413 1.55 9.44 23.39
C ALA A 413 2.30 9.55 24.73
N ALA A 414 2.59 10.77 25.20
CA ALA A 414 3.22 10.99 26.50
C ALA A 414 2.29 10.57 27.65
N ALA A 415 0.99 10.85 27.56
CA ALA A 415 0.02 10.42 28.56
C ALA A 415 -0.11 8.89 28.59
N LEU A 416 -0.19 8.24 27.42
CA LEU A 416 -0.23 6.77 27.31
C LEU A 416 1.05 6.13 27.86
N HIS A 417 2.23 6.72 27.60
CA HIS A 417 3.50 6.23 28.13
C HIS A 417 3.68 6.50 29.63
N ALA A 418 3.01 7.51 30.20
CA ALA A 418 2.95 7.70 31.64
C ALA A 418 2.17 6.56 32.33
N VAL A 419 1.15 6.01 31.67
CA VAL A 419 0.39 4.84 32.15
C VAL A 419 1.17 3.55 31.91
N ASN A 420 1.74 3.38 30.72
CA ASN A 420 2.52 2.20 30.34
C ASN A 420 3.78 2.60 29.56
N PRO A 421 4.94 2.69 30.22
CA PRO A 421 6.20 3.08 29.57
C PRO A 421 6.67 2.12 28.48
N SER A 422 6.17 0.88 28.43
CA SER A 422 6.57 -0.14 27.45
C SER A 422 5.65 -0.21 26.24
N LEU A 423 4.56 0.55 26.21
CA LEU A 423 3.55 0.49 25.15
C LEU A 423 4.13 0.92 23.79
N HIS A 424 3.93 0.08 22.78
CA HIS A 424 4.10 0.46 21.38
C HIS A 424 2.81 1.09 20.85
N ILE A 425 2.91 2.27 20.24
CA ILE A 425 1.76 2.98 19.67
C ILE A 425 1.92 3.03 18.16
N THR A 426 0.99 2.42 17.43
CA THR A 426 0.93 2.45 15.97
C THR A 426 -0.25 3.29 15.50
N SER A 427 0.06 4.38 14.83
CA SER A 427 -0.89 5.31 14.23
C SER A 427 -0.96 5.11 12.72
N LEU A 428 -2.15 4.79 12.20
CA LEU A 428 -2.43 4.67 10.76
C LEU A 428 -3.30 5.85 10.28
N SER A 429 -2.91 7.09 10.59
CA SER A 429 -3.65 8.28 10.17
C SER A 429 -3.58 8.51 8.66
N ALA A 430 -4.63 9.09 8.06
CA ALA A 430 -4.75 9.30 6.62
C ALA A 430 -3.52 9.99 6.00
N PHE A 431 -3.06 11.11 6.58
CA PHE A 431 -1.95 11.93 6.07
C PHE A 431 -0.70 11.92 6.95
N GLY A 432 -0.67 11.06 7.98
CA GLY A 432 0.40 10.97 8.97
C GLY A 432 0.21 11.86 10.20
N GLN A 433 1.04 11.66 11.21
CA GLN A 433 0.99 12.38 12.50
C GLN A 433 1.67 13.77 12.46
N THR A 434 2.30 14.12 11.33
CA THR A 434 3.04 15.38 11.14
C THR A 434 2.73 15.99 9.78
N GLY A 435 3.09 17.26 9.60
CA GLY A 435 2.87 18.02 8.39
C GLY A 435 1.55 18.78 8.37
N ASP A 436 1.44 19.72 7.44
CA ASP A 436 0.25 20.58 7.28
C ASP A 436 -1.05 19.80 7.09
N TYR A 437 -0.99 18.63 6.43
CA TYR A 437 -2.18 17.81 6.17
C TYR A 437 -2.49 16.84 7.31
N LYS A 438 -1.74 16.84 8.42
CA LYS A 438 -1.89 15.84 9.50
C LYS A 438 -3.33 15.70 10.01
N ASP A 439 -4.06 16.81 10.10
CA ASP A 439 -5.43 16.83 10.61
C ASP A 439 -6.49 16.58 9.53
N TYR A 440 -6.12 16.46 8.25
CA TYR A 440 -7.05 16.17 7.17
C TYR A 440 -7.65 14.77 7.31
N VAL A 441 -8.89 14.63 6.84
CA VAL A 441 -9.64 13.38 6.89
C VAL A 441 -9.56 12.68 5.54
N GLY A 442 -9.52 11.36 5.57
CA GLY A 442 -9.42 10.56 4.36
C GLY A 442 -10.04 9.19 4.53
N TYR A 443 -10.47 8.66 3.40
CA TYR A 443 -10.81 7.26 3.18
C TYR A 443 -9.96 6.77 2.01
N GLY A 444 -9.95 5.45 1.78
CA GLY A 444 -9.32 4.84 0.61
C GLY A 444 -9.35 5.67 -0.69
N PRO A 445 -10.54 6.01 -1.21
CA PRO A 445 -10.66 6.82 -2.44
C PRO A 445 -10.01 8.20 -2.38
N THR A 446 -10.01 8.83 -1.20
CA THR A 446 -9.30 10.10 -0.96
C THR A 446 -7.80 9.91 -1.18
N LEU A 447 -7.25 8.81 -0.66
CA LEU A 447 -5.83 8.48 -0.73
C LEU A 447 -5.42 7.98 -2.12
N GLU A 448 -6.33 7.30 -2.83
CA GLU A 448 -6.12 6.85 -4.21
C GLU A 448 -6.09 8.03 -5.19
N ALA A 449 -6.93 9.04 -4.95
CA ALA A 449 -6.89 10.30 -5.69
C ALA A 449 -5.63 11.12 -5.36
N MET A 450 -5.37 11.38 -4.08
CA MET A 450 -4.23 12.20 -3.65
C MET A 450 -2.89 11.51 -3.91
N GLY A 451 -2.81 10.19 -3.71
CA GLY A 451 -1.64 9.36 -3.96
C GLY A 451 -1.31 9.18 -5.43
N GLY A 452 -2.17 9.67 -6.31
CA GLY A 452 -2.04 9.69 -7.75
C GLY A 452 -2.33 8.37 -8.45
N LEU A 453 -2.72 7.35 -7.71
CA LEU A 453 -3.11 6.05 -8.26
C LEU A 453 -4.29 6.18 -9.23
N ALA A 454 -5.25 7.05 -8.91
CA ALA A 454 -6.39 7.31 -9.77
C ALA A 454 -6.01 8.01 -11.09
N SER A 455 -4.97 8.84 -11.09
CA SER A 455 -4.52 9.57 -12.30
C SER A 455 -3.91 8.67 -13.37
N ILE A 456 -3.33 7.53 -12.93
CA ILE A 456 -2.71 6.55 -13.81
C ILE A 456 -3.58 5.31 -14.02
N THR A 457 -4.81 5.33 -13.52
CA THR A 457 -5.83 4.29 -13.75
C THR A 457 -6.90 4.87 -14.66
N GLY A 458 -7.15 4.28 -15.83
CA GLY A 458 -8.24 4.75 -16.69
C GLY A 458 -8.20 4.29 -18.14
N TYR A 459 -9.30 4.58 -18.84
CA TYR A 459 -9.48 4.35 -20.29
C TYR A 459 -8.91 5.49 -21.16
N GLY A 460 -8.26 6.48 -20.55
CA GLY A 460 -7.85 7.73 -21.18
C GLY A 460 -7.49 8.77 -20.11
N GLU A 461 -7.66 10.05 -20.42
CA GLU A 461 -7.27 11.16 -19.51
C GLU A 461 -8.15 11.31 -18.27
N THR A 462 -9.36 10.72 -18.27
CA THR A 462 -10.22 10.76 -17.08
C THR A 462 -9.65 9.81 -16.03
N PRO A 463 -9.35 10.28 -14.81
CA PRO A 463 -8.83 9.44 -13.73
C PRO A 463 -9.91 8.51 -13.15
N TRP A 464 -9.53 7.30 -12.75
CA TRP A 464 -10.44 6.29 -12.21
C TRP A 464 -9.98 5.78 -10.85
N LEU A 465 -10.93 5.70 -9.92
CA LEU A 465 -10.71 4.99 -8.67
C LEU A 465 -10.54 3.48 -8.91
N PRO A 466 -9.66 2.82 -8.14
CA PRO A 466 -9.70 1.37 -7.95
C PRO A 466 -11.11 0.86 -7.58
N GLY A 467 -11.44 -0.36 -8.00
CA GLY A 467 -12.74 -1.00 -7.75
C GLY A 467 -13.03 -1.35 -6.29
N PHE A 468 -12.00 -1.31 -5.45
CA PHE A 468 -12.03 -1.50 -4.01
C PHE A 468 -10.92 -0.65 -3.40
N SER A 469 -10.94 -0.42 -2.08
CA SER A 469 -9.87 0.37 -1.47
C SER A 469 -8.58 -0.43 -1.29
N VAL A 470 -7.76 -0.40 -2.32
CA VAL A 470 -6.42 -1.01 -2.30
C VAL A 470 -5.49 -0.26 -1.35
N SER A 471 -5.68 1.05 -1.20
CA SER A 471 -4.90 1.90 -0.30
C SER A 471 -5.14 1.55 1.17
N ASP A 472 -6.39 1.30 1.59
CA ASP A 472 -6.71 0.86 2.95
C ASP A 472 -6.07 -0.51 3.25
N PHE A 473 -6.20 -1.47 2.32
CA PHE A 473 -5.62 -2.81 2.47
C PHE A 473 -4.09 -2.74 2.62
N ALA A 474 -3.43 -1.95 1.78
CA ALA A 474 -2.00 -1.76 1.87
C ALA A 474 -1.58 -1.02 3.14
N ALA A 475 -2.27 0.05 3.52
CA ALA A 475 -1.97 0.77 4.75
C ALA A 475 -2.04 -0.16 5.97
N GLY A 476 -3.01 -1.08 6.00
CA GLY A 476 -3.12 -2.09 7.04
C GLY A 476 -1.90 -3.01 7.13
N ILE A 477 -1.44 -3.59 6.01
CA ILE A 477 -0.24 -4.43 6.02
C ILE A 477 1.04 -3.63 6.33
N PHE A 478 1.18 -2.38 5.87
CA PHE A 478 2.31 -1.53 6.23
C PHE A 478 2.33 -1.19 7.72
N GLY A 479 1.15 -0.97 8.33
CA GLY A 479 1.00 -0.85 9.77
C GLY A 479 1.51 -2.08 10.51
N ALA A 480 1.18 -3.27 10.02
CA ALA A 480 1.62 -4.53 10.62
C ALA A 480 3.13 -4.75 10.44
N VAL A 481 3.70 -4.45 9.26
CA VAL A 481 5.15 -4.46 9.00
C VAL A 481 5.87 -3.55 9.98
N ALA A 482 5.46 -2.29 10.08
CA ALA A 482 6.12 -1.30 10.92
C ALA A 482 6.03 -1.67 12.41
N THR A 483 4.87 -2.17 12.85
CA THR A 483 4.66 -2.70 14.21
C THR A 483 5.56 -3.90 14.49
N MET A 484 5.64 -4.84 13.55
CA MET A 484 6.45 -6.04 13.76
C MET A 484 7.94 -5.73 13.81
N PHE A 485 8.43 -4.85 12.94
CA PHE A 485 9.83 -4.44 12.97
C PHE A 485 10.17 -3.64 14.24
N ALA A 486 9.25 -2.82 14.73
CA ALA A 486 9.42 -2.13 16.01
C ALA A 486 9.51 -3.12 17.19
N LEU A 487 8.65 -4.15 17.21
CA LEU A 487 8.71 -5.22 18.22
C LEU A 487 10.02 -6.03 18.14
N TYR A 488 10.48 -6.34 16.93
CA TYR A 488 11.76 -7.00 16.73
C TYR A 488 12.95 -6.12 17.19
N SER A 489 12.89 -4.81 16.94
CA SER A 489 13.90 -3.87 17.43
C SER A 489 13.95 -3.81 18.96
N ALA A 490 12.79 -3.82 19.61
CA ALA A 490 12.67 -3.87 21.07
C ALA A 490 13.31 -5.13 21.67
N LYS A 491 13.32 -6.24 20.92
CA LYS A 491 14.05 -7.46 21.29
C LYS A 491 15.56 -7.31 21.18
N THR A 492 16.07 -6.45 20.31
CA THR A 492 17.50 -6.46 19.99
C THR A 492 18.26 -5.33 20.64
N ARG A 493 17.86 -4.05 20.50
CA ARG A 493 18.71 -2.90 20.92
C ARG A 493 17.98 -1.61 21.33
N GLY A 494 16.64 -1.55 21.32
CA GLY A 494 15.90 -0.36 21.78
C GLY A 494 14.42 -0.35 21.41
N THR A 495 13.59 0.38 22.16
CA THR A 495 12.13 0.36 21.97
C THR A 495 11.67 1.48 21.05
N VAL A 496 11.25 1.14 19.83
CA VAL A 496 10.47 2.05 18.96
C VAL A 496 9.05 2.12 19.52
N LYS A 497 8.75 3.13 20.33
CA LYS A 497 7.47 3.22 21.05
C LYS A 497 6.37 3.96 20.30
N ARG A 498 6.70 4.68 19.24
CA ARG A 498 5.74 5.40 18.39
C ARG A 498 6.03 5.10 16.93
N ILE A 499 5.00 4.71 16.21
CA ILE A 499 5.04 4.34 14.80
C ILE A 499 3.97 5.17 14.11
N ASP A 500 4.39 5.94 13.12
CA ASP A 500 3.51 6.77 12.28
C ASP A 500 3.50 6.19 10.87
N VAL A 501 2.38 5.61 10.47
CA VAL A 501 2.13 5.13 9.11
C VAL A 501 1.10 6.05 8.46
N SER A 502 1.58 6.92 7.58
CA SER A 502 0.70 7.73 6.74
C SER A 502 0.11 6.85 5.64
N GLN A 503 -1.22 6.71 5.62
CA GLN A 503 -1.88 5.94 4.57
C GLN A 503 -1.68 6.58 3.19
N TYR A 504 -1.55 7.91 3.13
CA TYR A 504 -1.20 8.65 1.93
C TYR A 504 0.19 8.26 1.39
N GLU A 505 1.21 8.17 2.24
CA GLU A 505 2.55 7.73 1.83
C GLU A 505 2.56 6.27 1.33
N VAL A 506 1.73 5.42 1.93
CA VAL A 506 1.53 4.05 1.45
C VAL A 506 0.86 4.03 0.06
N ALA A 507 -0.14 4.87 -0.18
CA ALA A 507 -0.75 4.99 -1.51
C ALA A 507 0.28 5.48 -2.56
N VAL A 508 1.12 6.45 -2.22
CA VAL A 508 2.18 6.97 -3.11
C VAL A 508 3.20 5.89 -3.46
N THR A 509 3.50 4.99 -2.53
CA THR A 509 4.40 3.86 -2.76
C THR A 509 3.93 2.97 -3.92
N MET A 510 2.62 2.85 -4.12
CA MET A 510 2.05 2.04 -5.20
C MET A 510 2.31 2.59 -6.60
N LEU A 511 2.67 3.85 -6.75
CA LEU A 511 3.06 4.41 -8.05
C LEU A 511 4.32 3.73 -8.61
N GLY A 512 5.18 3.19 -7.75
CA GLY A 512 6.38 2.47 -8.15
C GLY A 512 7.27 3.29 -9.09
N ASN A 513 7.65 2.69 -10.23
CA ASN A 513 8.50 3.33 -11.22
C ASN A 513 7.84 4.54 -11.91
N ALA A 514 6.51 4.70 -11.84
CA ALA A 514 5.81 5.86 -12.43
C ALA A 514 6.25 7.20 -11.80
N LEU A 515 6.88 7.17 -10.61
CA LEU A 515 7.51 8.35 -10.00
C LEU A 515 8.81 8.79 -10.70
N TYR A 516 9.46 7.88 -11.43
CA TYR A 516 10.78 8.07 -12.05
C TYR A 516 10.71 8.08 -13.58
N GLU A 517 9.71 7.43 -14.17
CA GLU A 517 9.44 7.47 -15.60
C GLU A 517 8.80 8.81 -15.99
N ARG A 518 9.29 9.43 -17.07
CA ARG A 518 8.59 10.58 -17.68
C ARG A 518 7.31 10.05 -18.34
N ALA A 519 6.15 10.33 -17.72
CA ALA A 519 4.78 10.06 -18.17
C ALA A 519 4.52 8.69 -18.85
N PRO A 520 3.83 7.74 -18.19
CA PRO A 520 3.55 6.43 -18.79
C PRO A 520 2.59 6.54 -19.99
N LYS A 521 2.84 5.74 -21.05
CA LYS A 521 1.84 5.41 -22.08
C LYS A 521 0.80 4.49 -21.43
N GLN A 522 -0.44 4.95 -21.27
CA GLN A 522 -1.56 4.12 -20.81
C GLN A 522 -1.72 2.89 -21.72
N ARG A 523 -1.78 1.69 -21.12
CA ARG A 523 -1.97 0.43 -21.84
C ARG A 523 -3.36 -0.11 -21.53
N SER A 524 -4.30 0.07 -22.46
CA SER A 524 -5.54 -0.71 -22.48
C SER A 524 -5.23 -2.13 -22.98
N LEU A 525 -5.69 -3.16 -22.26
CA LEU A 525 -5.70 -4.52 -22.80
C LEU A 525 -6.77 -4.58 -23.89
N SER A 526 -6.39 -4.70 -25.16
CA SER A 526 -7.37 -5.00 -26.20
C SER A 526 -7.80 -6.47 -26.09
N ALA A 527 -9.09 -6.72 -26.34
CA ALA A 527 -9.73 -8.04 -26.27
C ALA A 527 -9.06 -9.16 -27.10
N SER A 528 -8.06 -8.86 -27.94
CA SER A 528 -7.26 -9.85 -28.68
C SER A 528 -6.13 -10.49 -27.85
N SER A 529 -5.86 -10.02 -26.64
CA SER A 529 -4.71 -10.45 -25.82
C SER A 529 -5.01 -11.68 -24.94
N VAL A 530 -6.28 -12.05 -24.76
CA VAL A 530 -6.68 -13.25 -24.01
C VAL A 530 -6.81 -14.42 -25.00
N LYS A 531 -5.69 -14.87 -25.56
CA LYS A 531 -5.63 -16.22 -26.12
C LYS A 531 -5.22 -17.17 -25.00
N THR A 532 -6.18 -17.97 -24.57
CA THR A 532 -6.04 -19.16 -23.74
C THR A 532 -4.73 -19.89 -24.05
N VAL A 533 -3.75 -19.82 -23.16
CA VAL A 533 -2.58 -20.70 -23.19
C VAL A 533 -3.04 -22.06 -22.65
N CYS A 534 -3.86 -22.76 -23.42
CA CYS A 534 -3.99 -24.21 -23.30
C CYS A 534 -2.96 -24.82 -24.23
N GLY A 535 -1.85 -25.28 -23.64
CA GLY A 535 -0.78 -25.94 -24.36
C GLY A 535 -1.27 -27.18 -25.11
N ARG A 536 -0.91 -27.28 -26.39
CA ARG A 536 -0.64 -28.57 -27.03
C ARG A 536 0.86 -28.65 -27.24
N LEU A 537 1.50 -29.50 -26.45
CA LEU A 537 2.85 -30.00 -26.71
C LEU A 537 2.85 -30.62 -28.12
N VAL A 538 3.59 -30.02 -29.03
CA VAL A 538 4.05 -30.71 -30.23
C VAL A 538 5.53 -31.00 -29.99
N GLU A 539 5.81 -32.23 -29.55
CA GLU A 539 7.17 -32.76 -29.62
C GLU A 539 7.61 -32.78 -31.08
N ASN A 540 8.67 -32.03 -31.40
CA ASN A 540 9.49 -32.34 -32.56
C ASN A 540 10.91 -32.63 -32.09
N ARG A 541 11.19 -33.93 -31.94
CA ARG A 541 12.56 -34.45 -31.90
C ARG A 541 13.20 -34.25 -33.26
N THR A 542 14.27 -33.48 -33.33
CA THR A 542 15.31 -33.69 -34.33
C THR A 542 16.65 -33.94 -33.64
N LYS A 543 17.32 -34.98 -34.11
CA LYS A 543 18.58 -35.52 -33.60
C LYS A 543 19.73 -34.60 -34.05
N ARG A 544 20.61 -34.23 -33.11
CA ARG A 544 21.95 -33.61 -33.25
C ARG A 544 22.02 -32.07 -33.18
N GLY A 545 22.80 -31.59 -32.19
CA GLY A 545 23.72 -30.46 -32.35
C GLY A 545 23.25 -29.09 -31.85
N ALA A 546 24.09 -28.43 -31.05
CA ALA A 546 24.02 -27.08 -30.47
C ALA A 546 23.41 -25.96 -31.34
N PHE A 547 22.85 -24.93 -30.67
CA PHE A 547 22.60 -23.60 -31.25
C PHE A 547 23.54 -22.55 -30.63
N PHE A 548 24.22 -21.78 -31.49
CA PHE A 548 24.91 -20.53 -31.18
C PHE A 548 24.04 -19.35 -31.62
N TYR A 549 24.11 -18.22 -30.92
CA TYR A 549 23.63 -16.92 -31.43
C TYR A 549 24.80 -15.94 -31.47
N GLU A 550 25.04 -15.37 -32.65
CA GLU A 550 26.04 -14.33 -32.94
C GLU A 550 25.31 -12.99 -33.13
N CYS A 551 25.88 -11.91 -32.61
CA CYS A 551 25.31 -10.57 -32.61
C CYS A 551 25.52 -9.92 -33.99
N ALA A 552 24.46 -9.48 -34.66
CA ALA A 552 24.56 -8.73 -35.92
C ALA A 552 24.21 -7.26 -35.70
N GLU A 553 25.08 -6.40 -36.23
CA GLU A 553 25.09 -4.93 -36.15
C GLU A 553 23.82 -4.26 -36.71
N LEU A 554 23.52 -3.07 -36.18
CA LEU A 554 22.50 -2.14 -36.66
C LEU A 554 22.89 -1.57 -38.05
N PRO A 555 21.95 -1.40 -39.00
CA PRO A 555 22.23 -0.63 -40.21
C PRO A 555 22.11 0.88 -39.96
N GLU A 556 23.11 1.61 -40.45
CA GLU A 556 23.13 3.05 -40.69
C GLU A 556 22.19 3.47 -41.84
N GLU A 557 21.68 4.70 -41.71
CA GLU A 557 21.08 5.58 -42.73
C GLU A 557 19.65 5.31 -43.27
N LEU A 558 18.71 6.18 -42.88
CA LEU A 558 17.70 6.74 -43.78
C LEU A 558 17.39 8.21 -43.41
N HIS A 559 17.60 9.06 -44.41
CA HIS A 559 17.64 10.52 -44.47
C HIS A 559 16.41 11.32 -43.95
N GLU A 560 16.66 12.54 -43.46
CA GLU A 560 15.71 13.67 -43.44
C GLU A 560 15.39 14.15 -44.89
N ALA A 561 14.18 14.61 -45.24
CA ALA A 561 13.64 15.99 -45.08
C ALA A 561 12.33 16.12 -45.94
N PRO A 562 11.45 17.16 -45.87
CA PRO A 562 11.75 18.54 -45.44
C PRO A 562 10.69 19.29 -44.60
N THR A 563 11.19 20.20 -43.75
CA THR A 563 10.46 21.39 -43.27
C THR A 563 10.50 22.50 -44.33
N LEU A 564 9.33 23.04 -44.67
CA LEU A 564 9.17 24.24 -45.50
C LEU A 564 9.47 25.52 -44.70
N GLY A 565 10.62 26.12 -45.02
CA GLY A 565 10.84 27.56 -45.29
C GLY A 565 10.39 28.62 -44.28
N ALA A 566 11.36 29.34 -43.71
CA ALA A 566 11.53 30.79 -43.92
C ALA A 566 12.92 31.28 -43.44
N HIS A 567 13.76 31.59 -44.44
CA HIS A 567 14.81 32.62 -44.51
C HIS A 567 15.85 32.83 -43.38
N ASN A 568 17.06 32.33 -43.65
CA ASN A 568 18.38 32.97 -43.59
C ASN A 568 18.53 34.30 -42.81
N THR A 569 19.50 34.37 -41.89
CA THR A 569 20.82 34.95 -42.22
C THR A 569 21.92 34.53 -41.22
N LEU A 570 22.88 33.76 -41.75
CA LEU A 570 24.34 33.77 -41.53
C LEU A 570 24.90 34.38 -40.23
N TYR A 571 25.63 33.57 -39.44
CA TYR A 571 27.00 33.92 -39.02
C TYR A 571 27.89 32.66 -38.91
N LYS A 572 29.09 32.79 -39.47
CA LYS A 572 30.14 31.78 -39.60
C LYS A 572 30.86 31.51 -38.27
N ARG A 573 31.35 30.28 -38.19
CA ARG A 573 32.28 29.67 -37.24
C ARG A 573 33.67 30.34 -37.26
N GLY A 574 34.32 30.34 -36.09
CA GLY A 574 35.78 30.19 -35.96
C GLY A 574 36.51 31.38 -35.34
N GLU A 575 37.11 31.17 -34.17
CA GLU A 575 38.57 31.10 -33.97
C GLU A 575 38.90 30.91 -32.47
N THR A 576 39.98 30.15 -32.21
CA THR A 576 40.91 30.17 -31.05
C THR A 576 40.69 31.28 -30.03
N VAL A 577 40.60 31.03 -28.72
CA VAL A 577 41.62 30.52 -27.77
C VAL A 577 40.92 29.92 -26.54
#